data_AF-A0A9D9W0M6-F1
#
_entry.id   AF-A0A9D9W0M6-F1
#
_cell.length_a   1.000
_cell.length_b   1.000
_cell.length_c   1.000
_cell.angle_alpha   90.00
_cell.angle_beta   90.00
_cell.angle_gamma   90.00
#
_symmetry.space_group_name_H-M   'P 1'
#
loop_
_entity.id
_entity.type
_entity.pdbx_description
1 polymer ?
#
loop_
_entity_poly.entity_id
_entity_poly.type
_entity_poly.pdbx_seq_one_letter_code
_entity_poly.pdbx_strand_id
1 'polypeptide(L)'
;MKKNIIFFLIILIHQSVFAQICIEKKVDKIFDQRFKANFYIIMPVETLNYEKARLLITKEWFRNYVTILNTNYLNNDSIKLYLKNLLMGKQKMYFDEYLFGEYYDKPQYLIISDKNKNDISSKKKKLIFLKKYLIPYSPETKFYNIITTLPNPMRRYDFMIETLFKLNYLLAEGDQVIGVIKVDCEN
;
A
#
# COMPACT_ATOMS: atom_id res chain seq x y z
N MET A 1 3.40 -38.82 -12.07
CA MET A 1 3.79 -37.70 -11.17
C MET A 1 4.43 -36.49 -11.88
N LYS A 2 5.09 -36.60 -13.04
CA LYS A 2 5.72 -35.45 -13.75
C LYS A 2 4.76 -34.37 -14.30
N LYS A 3 3.55 -34.74 -14.76
CA LYS A 3 2.55 -33.78 -15.31
C LYS A 3 2.02 -32.79 -14.26
N ASN A 4 1.88 -33.23 -13.00
CA ASN A 4 1.40 -32.35 -11.93
C ASN A 4 2.41 -31.26 -11.58
N ILE A 5 3.71 -31.58 -11.54
CA ILE A 5 4.76 -30.61 -11.20
C ILE A 5 4.81 -29.46 -12.20
N ILE A 6 4.71 -29.75 -13.51
CA ILE A 6 4.72 -28.71 -14.56
C ILE A 6 3.48 -27.81 -14.44
N PHE A 7 2.30 -28.39 -14.22
CA PHE A 7 1.06 -27.63 -14.04
C PHE A 7 1.10 -26.71 -12.81
N PHE A 8 1.62 -27.20 -11.68
CA PHE A 8 1.84 -26.38 -10.48
C PHE A 8 2.85 -25.25 -10.73
N LEU A 9 3.94 -25.51 -11.47
CA LEU A 9 4.94 -24.50 -11.80
C LEU A 9 4.34 -23.38 -12.66
N ILE A 10 3.55 -23.73 -13.68
CA ILE A 10 2.88 -22.77 -14.58
C ILE A 10 1.91 -21.89 -13.79
N ILE A 11 1.11 -22.47 -12.89
CA ILE A 11 0.19 -21.70 -12.04
C ILE A 11 0.96 -20.72 -11.13
N LEU A 12 2.05 -21.16 -10.53
CA LEU A 12 2.88 -20.32 -9.65
C LEU A 12 3.55 -19.17 -10.43
N ILE A 13 4.03 -19.43 -11.65
CA ILE A 13 4.60 -18.40 -12.53
C ILE A 13 3.52 -17.40 -12.97
N HIS A 14 2.33 -17.86 -13.34
CA HIS A 14 1.23 -16.96 -13.72
C HIS A 14 0.79 -16.07 -12.55
N GLN A 15 0.67 -16.65 -11.36
CA GLN A 15 0.35 -15.89 -10.14
C GLN A 15 1.44 -14.88 -9.78
N SER A 16 2.72 -15.23 -9.99
CA SER A 16 3.84 -14.32 -9.70
C SER A 16 3.93 -13.17 -10.70
N VAL A 17 3.72 -13.41 -12.00
CA VAL A 17 3.70 -12.36 -13.03
C VAL A 17 2.52 -11.42 -12.84
N PHE A 18 1.32 -11.95 -12.56
CA PHE A 18 0.15 -11.11 -12.29
C PHE A 18 0.36 -10.24 -11.05
N ALA A 19 0.96 -10.79 -9.99
CA ALA A 19 1.31 -10.03 -8.80
C ALA A 19 2.30 -8.90 -9.09
N GLN A 20 3.32 -9.15 -9.93
CA GLN A 20 4.29 -8.14 -10.34
C GLN A 20 3.65 -7.00 -11.13
N ILE A 21 2.83 -7.31 -12.16
CA ILE A 21 2.10 -6.30 -12.95
C ILE A 21 1.20 -5.46 -12.04
N CYS A 22 0.54 -6.10 -11.08
CA CYS A 22 -0.33 -5.40 -10.14
C CYS A 22 0.44 -4.46 -9.21
N ILE A 23 1.62 -4.87 -8.73
CA ILE A 23 2.52 -3.99 -7.95
C ILE A 23 2.97 -2.80 -8.79
N GLU A 24 3.36 -3.02 -10.05
CA GLU A 24 3.76 -1.96 -10.97
C GLU A 24 2.64 -0.93 -11.15
N LYS A 25 1.43 -1.38 -11.52
CA LYS A 25 0.27 -0.50 -11.68
C LYS A 25 -0.07 0.28 -10.40
N LYS A 26 0.07 -0.34 -9.21
CA LYS A 26 -0.15 0.37 -7.93
C LYS A 26 0.87 1.48 -7.72
N VAL A 27 2.15 1.15 -7.89
CA VAL A 27 3.25 2.10 -7.68
C VAL A 27 3.17 3.24 -8.70
N ASP A 28 2.88 2.94 -9.97
CA ASP A 28 2.60 3.92 -11.01
C ASP A 28 1.49 4.87 -10.59
N LYS A 29 0.38 4.33 -10.05
CA LYS A 29 -0.76 5.12 -9.61
C LYS A 29 -0.45 6.01 -8.41
N ILE A 30 0.35 5.53 -7.45
CA ILE A 30 0.79 6.32 -6.28
C ILE A 30 1.59 7.55 -6.72
N PHE A 31 2.49 7.40 -7.69
CA PHE A 31 3.38 8.46 -8.17
C PHE A 31 2.84 9.22 -9.39
N ASP A 32 1.61 8.96 -9.82
CA ASP A 32 0.98 9.63 -10.96
C ASP A 32 0.70 11.10 -10.62
N GLN A 33 1.43 12.00 -11.27
CA GLN A 33 1.37 13.45 -11.03
C GLN A 33 0.01 14.08 -11.39
N ARG A 34 -0.81 13.38 -12.18
CA ARG A 34 -2.17 13.84 -12.49
C ARG A 34 -3.07 13.83 -11.25
N PHE A 35 -2.73 13.02 -10.26
CA PHE A 35 -3.42 12.97 -8.98
C PHE A 35 -2.65 13.80 -7.95
N LYS A 36 -3.14 15.01 -7.65
CA LYS A 36 -2.68 15.83 -6.51
C LYS A 36 -3.22 15.26 -5.19
N ALA A 37 -2.80 14.04 -4.85
CA ALA A 37 -3.22 13.34 -3.64
C ALA A 37 -2.03 12.65 -2.95
N ASN A 38 -2.07 12.60 -1.63
CA ASN A 38 -1.11 11.90 -0.80
C ASN A 38 -1.62 10.48 -0.49
N PHE A 39 -1.02 9.48 -1.12
CA PHE A 39 -1.47 8.10 -0.99
C PHE A 39 -0.92 7.43 0.25
N TYR A 40 -1.74 6.62 0.93
CA TYR A 40 -1.23 5.70 1.93
C TYR A 40 -0.58 4.49 1.27
N ILE A 41 0.61 4.16 1.74
CA ILE A 41 1.44 3.06 1.30
C ILE A 41 1.58 2.08 2.45
N ILE A 42 1.45 0.80 2.15
CA ILE A 42 1.79 -0.27 3.09
C ILE A 42 2.86 -1.14 2.49
N MET A 43 3.98 -1.24 3.18
CA MET A 43 5.14 -2.00 2.71
C MET A 43 5.75 -2.85 3.83
N PRO A 44 6.35 -4.01 3.50
CA PRO A 44 7.08 -4.80 4.48
C PRO A 44 8.35 -4.06 4.91
N VAL A 45 8.63 -4.08 6.22
CA VAL A 45 9.86 -3.53 6.81
C VAL A 45 10.37 -4.46 7.91
N GLU A 46 11.64 -4.30 8.27
CA GLU A 46 12.21 -4.84 9.50
C GLU A 46 12.39 -3.69 10.49
N THR A 47 12.04 -3.89 11.77
CA THR A 47 12.29 -2.89 12.82
C THR A 47 13.76 -2.89 13.24
N LEU A 48 14.18 -1.95 14.08
CA LEU A 48 15.53 -1.92 14.65
C LEU A 48 15.88 -3.18 15.46
N ASN A 49 14.86 -3.89 15.96
CA ASN A 49 15.02 -5.17 16.65
C ASN A 49 14.97 -6.37 15.69
N TYR A 50 15.08 -6.15 14.38
CA TYR A 50 15.00 -7.17 13.33
C TYR A 50 13.65 -7.93 13.27
N GLU A 51 12.59 -7.31 13.80
CA GLU A 51 11.26 -7.91 13.74
C GLU A 51 10.58 -7.58 12.41
N LYS A 52 9.96 -8.58 11.78
CA LYS A 52 9.17 -8.37 10.56
C LYS A 52 7.91 -7.60 10.91
N ALA A 53 7.73 -6.46 10.27
CA ALA A 53 6.55 -5.62 10.42
C ALA A 53 6.06 -5.13 9.05
N ARG A 54 5.00 -4.32 9.07
CA ARG A 54 4.62 -3.50 7.91
C ARG A 54 4.62 -2.05 8.34
N LEU A 55 5.13 -1.19 7.47
CA LEU A 55 5.06 0.25 7.62
C LEU A 55 3.84 0.76 6.86
N LEU A 56 2.94 1.43 7.56
CA LEU A 56 1.92 2.29 6.98
C LEU A 56 2.44 3.73 7.02
N ILE A 57 2.54 4.37 5.86
CA ILE A 57 3.07 5.73 5.72
C ILE A 57 2.45 6.40 4.49
N THR A 58 2.41 7.73 4.44
CA THR A 58 1.96 8.42 3.23
C THR A 58 3.08 8.52 2.17
N LYS A 59 2.71 8.76 0.91
CA LYS A 59 3.64 8.96 -0.22
C LYS A 59 4.64 10.06 0.06
N GLU A 60 4.18 11.20 0.57
CA GLU A 60 5.04 12.33 0.89
C GLU A 60 6.08 11.97 1.95
N TRP A 61 5.65 11.35 3.04
CA TRP A 61 6.53 10.95 4.14
C TRP A 61 7.51 9.85 3.74
N PHE A 62 7.06 8.90 2.92
CA PHE A 62 7.94 7.90 2.33
C PHE A 62 9.00 8.54 1.44
N ARG A 63 8.61 9.49 0.58
CA ARG A 63 9.54 10.22 -0.29
C ARG A 63 10.63 10.89 0.55
N ASN A 64 10.22 11.64 1.56
CA ASN A 64 11.17 12.41 2.37
C ASN A 64 12.10 11.49 3.18
N TYR A 65 11.59 10.40 3.76
CA TYR A 65 12.41 9.42 4.49
C TYR A 65 13.45 8.73 3.59
N VAL A 66 13.05 8.28 2.40
CA VAL A 66 13.95 7.59 1.48
C VAL A 66 15.05 8.52 0.96
N THR A 67 14.74 9.80 0.75
CA THR A 67 15.74 10.82 0.38
C THR A 67 16.74 11.08 1.50
N ILE A 68 16.33 11.04 2.77
CA ILE A 68 17.25 11.15 3.93
C ILE A 68 18.18 9.92 4.00
N LEU A 69 17.62 8.72 3.84
CA LEU A 69 18.39 7.48 3.92
C LEU A 69 19.48 7.39 2.85
N ASN A 70 19.19 7.87 1.64
CA ASN A 70 20.14 7.78 0.54
C ASN A 70 19.90 8.89 -0.49
N THR A 71 20.92 9.72 -0.67
CA THR A 71 20.93 10.81 -1.64
C THR A 71 20.93 10.35 -3.10
N ASN A 72 20.88 9.05 -3.40
CA ASN A 72 20.62 8.54 -4.74
C ASN A 72 19.11 8.55 -5.07
N TYR A 73 18.25 8.68 -4.06
CA TYR A 73 16.79 8.75 -4.23
C TYR A 73 16.29 10.20 -4.23
N LEU A 74 16.72 10.97 -5.24
CA LEU A 74 16.41 12.41 -5.35
C LEU A 74 15.25 12.74 -6.28
N ASN A 75 14.75 11.77 -7.05
CA ASN A 75 13.69 12.00 -8.02
C ASN A 75 12.60 10.93 -7.91
N ASN A 76 11.44 11.22 -8.53
CA ASN A 76 10.29 10.34 -8.45
C ASN A 76 10.57 8.96 -9.04
N ASP A 77 11.37 8.84 -10.10
CA ASP A 77 11.63 7.56 -10.76
C ASP A 77 12.45 6.62 -9.87
N SER A 78 13.48 7.13 -9.19
CA SER A 78 14.30 6.32 -8.30
C SER A 78 13.55 5.92 -7.03
N ILE A 79 12.72 6.81 -6.48
CA ILE A 79 11.85 6.51 -5.32
C ILE A 79 10.76 5.51 -5.70
N LYS A 80 10.16 5.66 -6.89
CA LYS A 80 9.18 4.74 -7.46
C LYS A 80 9.79 3.35 -7.66
N LEU A 81 11.00 3.26 -8.22
CA LEU A 81 11.73 2.00 -8.39
C LEU A 81 12.05 1.36 -7.03
N TYR A 82 12.46 2.15 -6.05
CA TYR A 82 12.72 1.67 -4.69
C TYR A 82 11.46 1.07 -4.06
N LEU A 83 10.33 1.79 -4.06
CA LEU A 83 9.06 1.26 -3.54
C LEU A 83 8.63 -0.01 -4.26
N LYS A 84 8.78 -0.05 -5.59
CA LYS A 84 8.48 -1.24 -6.39
C LYS A 84 9.30 -2.44 -5.92
N ASN A 85 10.61 -2.26 -5.73
CA ASN A 85 11.50 -3.33 -5.30
C ASN A 85 11.19 -3.83 -3.88
N LEU A 86 10.80 -2.93 -2.96
CA LEU A 86 10.33 -3.30 -1.63
C LEU A 86 9.06 -4.15 -1.68
N LEU A 87 8.04 -3.71 -2.43
CA LEU A 87 6.77 -4.42 -2.55
C LEU A 87 6.90 -5.76 -3.28
N MET A 88 7.85 -5.87 -4.21
CA MET A 88 8.19 -7.14 -4.88
C MET A 88 9.04 -8.07 -4.01
N GLY A 89 9.53 -7.63 -2.85
CA GLY A 89 10.46 -8.39 -2.01
C GLY A 89 11.87 -8.55 -2.61
N LYS A 90 12.20 -7.77 -3.65
CA LYS A 90 13.55 -7.72 -4.25
C LYS A 90 14.54 -6.94 -3.38
N GLN A 91 14.02 -6.08 -2.51
CA GLN A 91 14.79 -5.26 -1.59
C GLN A 91 14.12 -5.28 -0.22
N LYS A 92 14.95 -5.21 0.83
CA LYS A 92 14.49 -5.06 2.22
C LYS A 92 14.75 -3.64 2.70
N MET A 93 13.98 -3.22 3.68
CA MET A 93 14.08 -1.91 4.31
C MET A 93 14.06 -2.11 5.82
N TYR A 94 15.04 -1.53 6.49
CA TYR A 94 15.00 -1.31 7.93
C TYR A 94 14.38 0.07 8.17
N PHE A 95 13.34 0.12 9.00
CA PHE A 95 12.73 1.39 9.36
C PHE A 95 13.30 1.86 10.70
N ASP A 96 14.00 2.99 10.65
CA ASP A 96 14.63 3.62 11.80
C ASP A 96 13.71 4.74 12.32
N GLU A 97 13.02 4.45 13.42
CA GLU A 97 12.09 5.38 14.06
C GLU A 97 12.81 6.58 14.69
N TYR A 98 14.05 6.39 15.15
CA TYR A 98 14.84 7.48 15.73
C TYR A 98 15.25 8.46 14.65
N LEU A 99 15.82 7.96 13.55
CA LEU A 99 16.15 8.80 12.39
C LEU A 99 14.91 9.51 11.85
N PHE A 100 13.75 8.82 11.78
CA PHE A 100 12.52 9.48 11.35
C PHE A 100 12.11 10.61 12.31
N GLY A 101 12.18 10.37 13.62
CA GLY A 101 11.81 11.34 14.66
C GLY A 101 12.74 12.55 14.75
N GLU A 102 14.03 12.41 14.43
CA GLU A 102 14.98 13.53 14.40
C GLU A 102 14.64 14.58 13.33
N TYR A 103 14.05 14.15 12.22
CA TYR A 103 13.72 15.03 11.11
C TYR A 103 12.27 15.54 11.14
N TYR A 104 11.38 14.89 11.90
CA TYR A 104 9.94 15.16 11.84
C TYR A 104 9.23 15.15 13.20
N ASP A 105 8.63 16.29 13.55
CA ASP A 105 7.99 16.54 14.86
C ASP A 105 6.71 15.73 15.15
N LYS A 106 6.12 15.06 14.15
CA LYS A 106 4.88 14.27 14.32
C LYS A 106 4.97 12.94 13.57
N PRO A 107 4.68 11.80 14.24
CA PRO A 107 4.70 10.52 13.56
C PRO A 107 3.54 10.44 12.58
N GLN A 108 3.88 10.42 11.30
CA GLN A 108 2.96 10.27 10.17
C GLN A 108 3.09 8.87 9.54
N TYR A 109 3.54 7.94 10.37
CA TYR A 109 3.70 6.53 10.07
C TYR A 109 3.09 5.69 11.20
N LEU A 110 2.86 4.42 10.89
CA LEU A 110 2.52 3.40 11.88
C LEU A 110 3.23 2.10 11.54
N ILE A 111 3.90 1.52 12.54
CA ILE A 111 4.43 0.16 12.45
C ILE A 111 3.35 -0.82 12.86
N ILE A 112 3.01 -1.72 11.95
CA ILE A 112 2.00 -2.76 12.14
C ILE A 112 2.72 -4.10 12.32
N SER A 113 2.88 -4.52 13.58
CA SER A 113 3.42 -5.83 13.96
C SER A 113 2.32 -6.89 14.06
N ASP A 114 1.11 -6.50 14.50
CA ASP A 114 -0.03 -7.40 14.65
C ASP A 114 -0.50 -8.03 13.34
N LYS A 115 -0.99 -9.27 13.41
CA LYS A 115 -1.65 -9.90 12.27
C LYS A 115 -2.97 -9.18 11.95
N ASN A 116 -3.16 -8.87 10.66
CA ASN A 116 -4.43 -8.31 10.19
C ASN A 116 -5.57 -9.31 10.44
N LYS A 117 -6.60 -8.87 11.17
CA LYS A 117 -7.76 -9.69 11.55
C LYS A 117 -8.89 -9.68 10.52
N ASN A 118 -8.82 -8.84 9.48
CA ASN A 118 -9.83 -8.82 8.42
C ASN A 118 -9.71 -10.08 7.56
N ASP A 119 -10.72 -10.94 7.67
CA ASP A 119 -10.82 -12.11 6.82
C ASP A 119 -11.39 -11.76 5.44
N ILE A 120 -10.54 -11.79 4.42
CA ILE A 120 -10.88 -11.55 3.01
C ILE A 120 -10.65 -12.80 2.14
N SER A 121 -10.68 -13.98 2.73
CA SER A 121 -10.38 -15.26 2.06
C SER A 121 -11.32 -15.59 0.90
N SER A 122 -12.57 -15.13 0.93
CA SER A 122 -13.58 -15.44 -0.10
C SER A 122 -14.10 -14.20 -0.81
N LYS A 123 -14.61 -14.37 -2.04
CA LYS A 123 -15.24 -13.29 -2.83
C LYS A 123 -16.37 -12.60 -2.05
N LYS A 124 -17.21 -13.38 -1.34
CA LYS A 124 -18.29 -12.85 -0.49
C LYS A 124 -17.73 -11.97 0.64
N LYS A 125 -16.69 -12.43 1.33
CA LYS A 125 -16.06 -11.67 2.43
C LYS A 125 -15.40 -10.38 1.93
N LYS A 126 -14.70 -10.43 0.79
CA LYS A 126 -14.16 -9.24 0.10
C LYS A 126 -15.25 -8.21 -0.19
N LEU A 127 -16.39 -8.66 -0.75
CA LEU A 127 -17.51 -7.76 -1.05
C LEU A 127 -18.12 -7.15 0.21
N ILE A 128 -18.30 -7.93 1.27
CA ILE A 128 -18.80 -7.44 2.57
C ILE A 128 -17.85 -6.37 3.13
N PHE A 129 -16.54 -6.63 3.10
CA PHE A 129 -15.53 -5.66 3.54
C PHE A 129 -15.63 -4.35 2.74
N LEU A 130 -15.67 -4.44 1.41
CA LEU A 130 -15.76 -3.24 0.56
C LEU A 130 -17.05 -2.46 0.82
N LYS A 131 -18.21 -3.14 0.92
CA LYS A 131 -19.49 -2.48 1.25
C LYS A 131 -19.52 -1.85 2.64
N LYS A 132 -18.72 -2.36 3.58
CA LYS A 132 -18.61 -1.82 4.94
C LYS A 132 -17.86 -0.49 4.98
N TYR A 133 -16.87 -0.30 4.13
CA TYR A 133 -15.95 0.85 4.22
C TYR A 133 -16.02 1.82 3.04
N LEU A 134 -16.55 1.40 1.89
CA LEU A 134 -16.61 2.19 0.66
C LEU A 134 -18.06 2.51 0.29
N ILE A 135 -18.35 3.79 0.03
CA ILE A 135 -19.58 4.19 -0.66
C ILE A 135 -19.39 3.87 -2.16
N PRO A 136 -20.36 3.20 -2.82
CA PRO A 136 -20.23 2.86 -4.22
C PRO A 136 -20.05 4.10 -5.12
N TYR A 137 -18.99 4.02 -5.92
CA TYR A 137 -18.69 4.68 -7.19
C TYR A 137 -19.61 5.82 -7.67
N SER A 138 -19.06 7.03 -7.78
CA SER A 138 -19.57 8.03 -8.75
C SER A 138 -18.86 7.82 -10.10
N PRO A 139 -19.60 7.61 -11.20
CA PRO A 139 -19.04 7.42 -12.55
C PRO A 139 -18.15 8.55 -13.04
N GLU A 140 -18.42 9.77 -12.57
CA GLU A 140 -17.74 10.98 -13.02
C GLU A 140 -16.30 11.07 -12.48
N THR A 141 -16.08 10.56 -11.27
CA THR A 141 -14.83 10.77 -10.56
C THR A 141 -13.95 9.50 -10.55
N LYS A 142 -14.54 8.30 -10.71
CA LYS A 142 -13.85 7.01 -10.53
C LYS A 142 -13.24 6.82 -9.13
N PHE A 143 -13.70 7.60 -8.14
CA PHE A 143 -13.32 7.47 -6.74
C PHE A 143 -14.44 6.78 -5.96
N TYR A 144 -14.05 6.00 -4.96
CA TYR A 144 -14.95 5.61 -3.87
C TYR A 144 -14.73 6.60 -2.73
N ASN A 145 -15.80 7.17 -2.20
CA ASN A 145 -15.71 7.87 -0.93
C ASN A 145 -15.62 6.83 0.18
N ILE A 146 -14.79 7.09 1.19
CA ILE A 146 -14.91 6.37 2.46
C ILE A 146 -16.27 6.75 3.04
N ILE A 147 -16.96 5.81 3.68
CA ILE A 147 -18.13 6.15 4.49
C ILE A 147 -17.65 7.07 5.63
N THR A 148 -17.84 8.39 5.48
CA THR A 148 -17.27 9.47 6.32
C THR A 148 -17.94 9.64 7.68
N THR A 149 -18.82 8.73 8.11
CA THR A 149 -19.37 8.73 9.48
C THR A 149 -18.38 8.21 10.54
N LEU A 150 -17.09 8.21 10.23
CA LEU A 150 -16.03 7.67 11.05
C LEU A 150 -15.34 8.82 11.81
N PRO A 151 -15.60 8.98 13.12
CA PRO A 151 -15.07 10.11 13.88
C PRO A 151 -13.59 9.90 14.22
N ASN A 152 -12.80 10.95 13.98
CA ASN A 152 -11.47 11.23 14.54
C ASN A 152 -10.26 10.44 13.93
N PRO A 153 -9.20 11.13 13.44
CA PRO A 153 -8.04 10.51 12.77
C PRO A 153 -7.13 9.60 13.62
N MET A 154 -7.45 9.32 14.90
CA MET A 154 -6.61 8.52 15.80
C MET A 154 -7.07 7.07 16.06
N ARG A 155 -8.07 6.53 15.36
CA ARG A 155 -8.50 5.12 15.56
C ARG A 155 -8.15 4.21 14.38
N ARG A 156 -7.01 3.49 14.49
CA ARG A 156 -6.72 2.17 13.90
C ARG A 156 -7.43 1.83 12.58
N TYR A 157 -7.18 2.64 11.54
CA TYR A 157 -7.50 2.26 10.16
C TYR A 157 -6.39 1.43 9.52
N ASP A 158 -5.34 1.11 10.27
CA ASP A 158 -4.21 0.25 9.91
C ASP A 158 -4.65 -1.00 9.14
N PHE A 159 -5.54 -1.80 9.75
CA PHE A 159 -6.02 -3.01 9.11
C PHE A 159 -6.97 -2.74 7.95
N MET A 160 -7.75 -1.66 7.98
CA MET A 160 -8.61 -1.28 6.86
C MET A 160 -7.77 -0.91 5.64
N ILE A 161 -6.78 -0.03 5.80
CA ILE A 161 -5.88 0.42 4.74
C ILE A 161 -5.05 -0.76 4.24
N GLU A 162 -4.54 -1.61 5.14
CA GLU A 162 -3.82 -2.84 4.76
C GLU A 162 -4.68 -3.78 3.93
N THR A 163 -5.94 -3.95 4.32
CA THR A 163 -6.88 -4.77 3.57
C THR A 163 -7.23 -4.14 2.22
N LEU A 164 -7.47 -2.84 2.15
CA LEU A 164 -7.69 -2.13 0.87
C LEU A 164 -6.48 -2.28 -0.06
N PHE A 165 -5.27 -2.05 0.46
CA PHE A 165 -4.02 -2.18 -0.30
C PHE A 165 -3.82 -3.60 -0.84
N LYS A 166 -4.12 -4.64 -0.03
CA LYS A 166 -4.14 -6.05 -0.45
C LYS A 166 -5.19 -6.36 -1.52
N LEU A 167 -6.31 -5.64 -1.51
CA LEU A 167 -7.39 -5.76 -2.49
C LEU A 167 -7.18 -4.87 -3.73
N ASN A 168 -6.04 -4.19 -3.84
CA ASN A 168 -5.70 -3.27 -4.93
C ASN A 168 -6.53 -1.98 -4.94
N TYR A 169 -6.92 -1.51 -3.76
CA TYR A 169 -7.55 -0.21 -3.54
C TYR A 169 -6.56 0.69 -2.80
N LEU A 170 -6.28 1.87 -3.35
CA LEU A 170 -5.36 2.85 -2.80
C LEU A 170 -6.15 3.95 -2.11
N LEU A 171 -5.87 4.15 -0.82
CA LEU A 171 -6.40 5.28 -0.06
C LEU A 171 -5.57 6.53 -0.36
N ALA A 172 -6.22 7.64 -0.65
CA ALA A 172 -5.57 8.90 -1.01
C ALA A 172 -6.21 10.07 -0.26
N GLU A 173 -5.39 10.92 0.33
CA GLU A 173 -5.81 12.18 0.94
C GLU A 173 -5.56 13.32 -0.05
N GLY A 174 -6.64 13.99 -0.47
CA GLY A 174 -6.57 15.27 -1.16
C GLY A 174 -6.89 16.42 -0.22
N ASP A 175 -6.78 17.64 -0.72
CA ASP A 175 -6.91 18.89 0.08
C ASP A 175 -8.24 19.00 0.85
N GLN A 176 -9.32 18.38 0.34
CA GLN A 176 -10.67 18.50 0.91
C GLN A 176 -11.38 17.16 1.15
N VAL A 177 -10.86 16.05 0.62
CA VAL A 177 -11.54 14.75 0.61
C VAL A 177 -10.52 13.62 0.73
N ILE A 178 -10.88 12.58 1.50
CA ILE A 178 -10.18 11.29 1.49
C ILE A 178 -10.95 10.34 0.58
N GLY A 179 -10.29 9.86 -0.47
CA GLY A 179 -10.86 8.99 -1.49
C GLY A 179 -10.13 7.65 -1.59
N VAL A 180 -10.78 6.68 -2.22
CA VAL A 180 -10.19 5.37 -2.54
C VAL A 180 -10.22 5.15 -4.04
N ILE A 181 -9.10 4.71 -4.60
CA ILE A 181 -8.95 4.44 -6.03
C ILE A 181 -8.69 2.95 -6.23
N LYS A 182 -9.50 2.30 -7.07
CA LYS A 182 -9.24 0.92 -7.49
C LYS A 182 -8.11 0.90 -8.53
N VAL A 183 -7.18 -0.03 -8.37
CA VAL A 183 -6.13 -0.33 -9.35
C VAL A 183 -6.54 -1.59 -10.10
N ASP A 184 -6.86 -1.42 -11.37
CA ASP A 184 -7.25 -2.53 -12.25
C ASP A 184 -6.00 -3.31 -12.68
N CYS A 185 -5.74 -4.40 -11.96
CA CYS A 185 -4.61 -5.27 -12.19
C CYS A 185 -4.82 -6.28 -13.33
N GLU A 186 -6.06 -6.44 -13.79
CA GLU A 186 -6.39 -7.19 -15.00
C GLU A 186 -5.97 -6.38 -16.24
N ASN A 187 -5.57 -7.07 -17.32
CA ASN A 187 -5.22 -6.46 -18.60
C ASN A 187 -6.48 -6.32 -19.46
#